data_AF-A0A7W0L3W4-F1
#
_entry.id   AF-A0A7W0L3W4-F1
#
_cell.length_a   1.000
_cell.length_b   1.000
_cell.length_c   1.000
_cell.angle_alpha   90.00
_cell.angle_beta   90.00
_cell.angle_gamma   90.00
#
_symmetry.space_group_name_H-M   'P 1'
#
loop_
_entity.id
_entity.type
_entity.pdbx_description
1 polymer ?
#
loop_
_entity_poly.entity_id
_entity_poly.type
_entity_poly.pdbx_seq_one_letter_code
_entity_poly.pdbx_strand_id
1 'polypeptide(L)'
;MTARERGAAPLEAIFAIVFLMVLAMGIAQLALTLYGRNVVIASAHEGARAATELERDVGEAEDIARRAVRSAAGSLVESMDIFVTTTTAGDDTIVRVRLTGRLAAIGPVPVPLSVDVTANSVRPGEVE
;
A
#
# COMPACT_ATOMS: atom_id res chain seq x y z
N MET A 1 10.72 -47.75 -29.45
CA MET A 1 10.08 -46.55 -28.85
C MET A 1 8.72 -46.95 -28.31
N THR A 2 8.64 -47.11 -26.99
CA THR A 2 7.50 -47.70 -26.28
C THR A 2 6.38 -46.66 -26.14
N ALA A 3 5.11 -47.10 -26.23
CA ALA A 3 3.93 -46.23 -26.16
C ALA A 3 3.82 -45.38 -24.87
N ARG A 4 4.65 -45.68 -23.85
CA ARG A 4 4.71 -45.00 -22.55
C ARG A 4 5.29 -43.58 -22.64
N GLU A 5 6.17 -43.30 -23.59
CA GLU A 5 6.75 -41.95 -23.80
C GLU A 5 5.73 -40.96 -24.38
N ARG A 6 4.78 -41.43 -25.20
CA ARG A 6 3.75 -40.57 -25.82
C ARG A 6 2.69 -40.06 -24.85
N GLY A 7 2.47 -40.73 -23.72
CA GLY A 7 1.59 -40.26 -22.64
C GLY A 7 2.29 -39.32 -21.64
N ALA A 8 3.62 -39.37 -21.56
CA ALA A 8 4.42 -38.52 -20.68
C ALA A 8 4.56 -37.09 -21.24
N ALA A 9 4.75 -36.94 -22.56
CA ALA A 9 4.94 -35.64 -23.19
C ALA A 9 3.76 -34.65 -22.99
N PRO A 10 2.47 -35.07 -23.11
CA PRO A 10 1.34 -34.19 -22.80
C PRO A 10 1.25 -33.83 -21.32
N LEU A 11 1.58 -34.77 -20.42
CA LEU A 11 1.51 -34.57 -18.98
C LEU A 11 2.56 -33.56 -18.52
N GLU A 12 3.79 -33.72 -19.00
CA GLU A 12 4.91 -32.81 -18.74
C GLU A 12 4.61 -31.39 -19.23
N ALA A 13 4.01 -31.25 -20.41
CA ALA A 13 3.57 -29.96 -20.93
C ALA A 13 2.49 -29.31 -20.06
N ILE A 14 1.51 -30.08 -19.56
CA ILE A 14 0.49 -29.55 -18.64
C ILE A 14 1.12 -29.09 -17.34
N PHE A 15 2.02 -29.88 -16.75
CA PHE A 15 2.75 -29.47 -15.54
C PHE A 15 3.55 -28.20 -15.76
N ALA A 16 4.24 -28.09 -16.90
CA ALA A 16 4.97 -26.88 -17.26
C ALA A 16 4.04 -25.67 -17.39
N ILE A 17 2.90 -25.79 -18.07
CA ILE A 17 1.93 -24.71 -18.24
C ILE A 17 1.33 -24.30 -16.89
N VAL A 18 0.89 -25.26 -16.07
CA VAL A 18 0.33 -25.00 -14.74
C VAL A 18 1.37 -24.34 -13.84
N PHE A 19 2.61 -24.84 -13.85
CA PHE A 19 3.70 -24.25 -13.09
C PHE A 19 4.00 -22.81 -13.53
N LEU A 20 4.11 -22.56 -14.84
CA LEU A 20 4.30 -21.21 -15.37
C LEU A 20 3.13 -20.29 -15.03
N MET A 21 1.90 -20.78 -15.07
CA MET A 21 0.72 -20.00 -14.71
C MET A 21 0.72 -19.64 -13.22
N VAL A 22 1.05 -20.58 -12.34
CA VAL A 22 1.21 -20.31 -10.89
C VAL A 22 2.33 -19.32 -10.64
N LEU A 23 3.48 -19.48 -11.32
CA LEU A 23 4.61 -18.58 -11.18
C LEU A 23 4.27 -17.16 -11.65
N ALA A 24 3.64 -17.03 -12.83
CA ALA A 24 3.19 -15.76 -13.37
C ALA A 24 2.17 -15.09 -12.43
N MET A 25 1.22 -15.88 -11.89
CA MET A 25 0.25 -15.40 -10.91
C MET A 25 0.94 -14.93 -9.62
N GLY A 26 1.92 -15.68 -9.11
CA GLY A 26 2.68 -15.32 -7.92
C GLY A 26 3.47 -14.02 -8.11
N ILE A 27 4.07 -13.82 -9.28
CA ILE A 27 4.75 -12.57 -9.64
C ILE A 27 3.74 -11.41 -9.70
N ALA A 28 2.58 -11.61 -10.35
CA ALA A 28 1.54 -10.59 -10.43
C ALA A 28 1.01 -10.19 -9.04
N GLN A 29 0.75 -11.18 -8.17
CA GLN A 29 0.33 -10.95 -6.79
C GLN A 29 1.39 -10.19 -5.99
N LEU A 30 2.67 -10.55 -6.13
CA LEU A 30 3.78 -9.87 -5.47
C LEU A 30 3.91 -8.41 -5.95
N ALA A 31 3.86 -8.19 -7.26
CA ALA A 31 3.95 -6.86 -7.86
C ALA A 31 2.83 -5.95 -7.34
N LEU A 32 1.60 -6.46 -7.31
CA LEU A 32 0.44 -5.71 -6.83
C LEU A 32 0.52 -5.40 -5.34
N THR A 33 1.04 -6.34 -4.54
CA THR A 33 1.29 -6.13 -3.10
C THR A 33 2.28 -5.00 -2.86
N LEU A 34 3.41 -5.02 -3.59
CA LEU A 34 4.42 -3.97 -3.49
C LEU A 34 3.87 -2.62 -3.96
N TYR A 35 3.09 -2.61 -5.04
CA TYR A 35 2.43 -1.41 -5.54
C TYR A 35 1.51 -0.80 -4.48
N GLY A 36 0.59 -1.58 -3.90
CA GLY A 36 -0.32 -1.09 -2.86
C GLY A 36 0.42 -0.54 -1.64
N ARG A 37 1.46 -1.24 -1.17
CA ARG A 37 2.30 -0.77 -0.05
C ARG A 37 3.00 0.55 -0.38
N ASN A 38 3.57 0.67 -1.57
CA ASN A 38 4.27 1.88 -2.00
C ASN A 38 3.32 3.07 -2.15
N VAL A 39 2.11 2.84 -2.68
CA VAL A 39 1.06 3.86 -2.78
C VAL A 39 0.66 4.38 -1.41
N VAL A 40 0.41 3.50 -0.43
CA VAL A 40 0.04 3.94 0.94
C VAL A 40 1.16 4.77 1.58
N ILE A 41 2.43 4.37 1.38
CA ILE A 41 3.58 5.15 1.87
C ILE A 41 3.65 6.53 1.22
N ALA A 42 3.44 6.60 -0.10
CA ALA A 42 3.43 7.88 -0.83
C ALA A 42 2.30 8.80 -0.33
N SER A 43 1.09 8.27 -0.15
CA SER A 43 -0.04 9.03 0.37
C SER A 43 0.16 9.50 1.81
N ALA A 44 0.86 8.71 2.64
CA ALA A 44 1.24 9.11 4.00
C ALA A 44 2.15 10.35 3.98
N HIS A 45 3.14 10.36 3.11
CA HIS A 45 4.05 11.49 2.94
C HIS A 45 3.32 12.73 2.41
N GLU A 46 2.39 12.56 1.47
CA GLU A 46 1.64 13.68 0.90
C GLU A 46 0.70 14.32 1.94
N GLY A 47 0.05 13.50 2.80
CA GLY A 47 -0.72 14.00 3.94
C GLY A 47 0.14 14.74 4.98
N ALA A 48 1.31 14.17 5.30
CA ALA A 48 2.23 14.79 6.25
C ALA A 48 2.79 16.13 5.74
N ARG A 49 3.07 16.22 4.43
CA ARG A 49 3.51 17.46 3.77
C ARG A 49 2.39 18.51 3.74
N ALA A 50 1.16 18.11 3.40
CA ALA A 50 0.02 19.01 3.35
C ALA A 50 -0.27 19.67 4.71
N ALA A 51 -0.09 18.93 5.81
CA ALA A 51 -0.24 19.48 7.16
C ALA A 51 0.82 20.54 7.49
N THR A 52 2.06 20.36 7.03
CA THR A 52 3.16 21.30 7.31
C THR A 52 3.18 22.52 6.41
N GLU A 53 2.80 22.40 5.13
CA GLU A 53 2.97 23.47 4.14
C GLU A 53 1.77 24.44 4.10
N LEU A 54 0.59 24.03 4.56
CA LEU A 54 -0.64 24.82 4.40
C LEU A 54 -1.26 25.36 5.70
N GLU A 55 -0.63 25.19 6.87
CA GLU A 55 -1.24 25.58 8.18
C GLU A 55 -2.63 24.98 8.41
N ARG A 56 -2.87 23.84 7.78
CA ARG A 56 -4.19 23.22 7.75
C ARG A 56 -4.42 22.43 9.03
N ASP A 57 -5.64 22.56 9.55
CA ASP A 57 -6.09 21.83 10.72
C ASP A 57 -6.00 20.31 10.49
N VAL A 58 -5.88 19.56 11.59
CA VAL A 58 -5.72 18.10 11.62
C VAL A 58 -6.76 17.39 10.74
N GLY A 59 -8.02 17.85 10.79
CA GLY A 59 -9.10 17.25 10.00
C GLY A 59 -8.95 17.44 8.48
N GLU A 60 -8.33 18.53 8.03
CA GLU A 60 -8.14 18.79 6.61
C GLU A 60 -6.95 18.00 6.04
N ALA A 61 -5.91 17.79 6.86
CA ALA A 61 -4.80 16.90 6.53
C ALA A 61 -5.25 15.44 6.40
N GLU A 62 -6.15 14.97 7.28
CA GLU A 62 -6.78 13.66 7.18
C GLU A 62 -7.54 13.48 5.87
N ASP A 63 -8.34 14.48 5.49
CA ASP A 63 -9.14 14.44 4.26
C ASP A 63 -8.28 14.45 2.99
N ILE A 64 -7.16 15.18 2.98
CA ILE A 64 -6.19 15.15 1.89
C ILE A 64 -5.54 13.77 1.77
N ALA A 65 -5.05 13.21 2.89
CA ALA A 65 -4.47 11.87 2.91
C ALA A 65 -5.48 10.81 2.45
N ARG A 66 -6.75 10.92 2.90
CA ARG A 66 -7.85 10.04 2.49
C ARG A 66 -8.13 10.14 0.99
N ARG A 67 -8.13 11.36 0.43
CA ARG A 67 -8.32 11.57 -1.02
C ARG A 67 -7.15 11.02 -1.83
N ALA A 68 -5.91 11.23 -1.40
CA ALA A 68 -4.72 10.71 -2.07
C ALA A 68 -4.70 9.17 -2.09
N VAL A 69 -5.02 8.55 -0.96
CA VAL A 69 -5.20 7.10 -0.87
C VAL A 69 -6.30 6.63 -1.82
N ARG A 70 -7.46 7.30 -1.82
CA ARG A 70 -8.62 6.88 -2.63
C ARG A 70 -8.38 7.06 -4.13
N SER A 71 -7.68 8.12 -4.55
CA SER A 71 -7.34 8.35 -5.95
C SER A 71 -6.28 7.36 -6.44
N ALA A 72 -5.29 7.03 -5.62
CA ALA A 72 -4.18 6.17 -6.01
C ALA A 72 -4.47 4.66 -5.85
N ALA A 73 -5.20 4.28 -4.80
CA ALA A 73 -5.49 2.87 -4.49
C ALA A 73 -6.93 2.45 -4.80
N GLY A 74 -7.89 3.36 -4.94
CA GLY A 74 -9.25 3.03 -5.39
C GLY A 74 -9.88 1.83 -4.66
N SER A 75 -10.25 0.78 -5.42
CA SER A 75 -10.83 -0.47 -4.90
C SER A 75 -9.82 -1.45 -4.28
N LEU A 76 -8.52 -1.12 -4.29
CA LEU A 76 -7.47 -1.92 -3.67
C LEU A 76 -7.45 -1.77 -2.14
N VAL A 77 -8.23 -0.84 -1.58
CA VAL A 77 -8.34 -0.59 -0.15
C VAL A 77 -9.72 -0.99 0.31
N GLU A 78 -9.80 -2.00 1.18
CA GLU A 78 -11.05 -2.51 1.74
C GLU A 78 -11.47 -1.68 2.97
N SER A 79 -10.51 -1.39 3.84
CA SER A 79 -10.70 -0.49 4.98
C SER A 79 -9.41 0.29 5.25
N MET A 80 -9.52 1.57 5.61
CA MET A 80 -8.38 2.42 5.96
C MET A 80 -8.77 3.40 7.04
N ASP A 81 -8.08 3.32 8.17
CA ASP A 81 -8.13 4.26 9.27
C ASP A 81 -6.92 5.20 9.16
N ILE A 82 -7.19 6.49 9.25
CA ILE A 82 -6.18 7.55 9.14
C ILE A 82 -6.25 8.32 10.45
N PHE A 83 -5.11 8.42 11.12
CA PHE A 83 -4.96 9.17 12.36
C PHE A 83 -3.88 10.21 12.17
N VAL A 84 -4.25 11.49 12.28
CA VAL A 84 -3.27 12.58 12.31
C VAL A 84 -3.11 13.05 13.75
N THR A 85 -1.87 13.14 14.21
CA THR A 85 -1.53 13.64 15.54
C THR A 85 -0.50 14.74 15.42
N THR A 86 -0.83 15.91 15.94
CA THR A 86 0.11 17.02 16.06
C THR A 86 0.68 17.04 17.48
N THR A 87 1.99 17.19 17.60
CA THR A 87 2.71 17.30 18.87
C THR A 87 3.71 18.43 18.76
N THR A 88 3.68 19.35 19.72
CA THR A 88 4.66 20.42 19.83
C THR A 88 5.85 19.92 20.63
N ALA A 89 7.07 20.14 20.13
CA ALA A 89 8.33 19.75 20.78
C ALA A 89 9.29 20.96 20.78
N GLY A 90 9.28 21.73 21.87
CA GLY A 90 9.95 23.04 21.89
C GLY A 90 9.17 24.05 21.04
N ASP A 91 9.88 24.81 20.19
CA ASP A 91 9.26 25.70 19.21
C ASP A 91 8.79 24.95 17.95
N ASP A 92 9.20 23.70 17.77
CA ASP A 92 8.86 22.90 16.60
C ASP A 92 7.49 22.24 16.73
N THR A 93 6.73 22.23 15.63
CA THR A 93 5.47 21.48 15.52
C THR A 93 5.71 20.21 14.72
N ILE A 94 5.59 19.05 15.36
CA ILE A 94 5.73 17.74 14.72
C ILE A 94 4.33 17.24 14.37
N VAL A 95 4.07 17.04 13.07
CA VAL A 95 2.85 16.37 12.60
C VAL A 95 3.18 14.93 12.26
N ARG A 96 2.54 13.99 12.95
CA ARG A 96 2.60 12.56 12.66
C ARG A 96 1.30 12.11 12.01
N VAL A 97 1.40 11.50 10.83
CA VAL A 97 0.29 10.88 10.12
C VAL A 97 0.48 9.38 10.17
N ARG A 98 -0.45 8.67 10.80
CA ARG A 98 -0.48 7.21 10.86
C ARG A 98 -1.64 6.69 10.03
N LEU A 99 -1.34 5.83 9.07
CA LEU A 99 -2.33 5.13 8.26
C LEU A 99 -2.29 3.65 8.60
N THR A 100 -3.43 3.10 9.01
CA THR A 100 -3.61 1.67 9.25
C THR A 100 -4.76 1.18 8.39
N GLY A 101 -4.59 0.08 7.66
CA GLY A 101 -5.63 -0.39 6.77
C GLY A 101 -5.48 -1.83 6.33
N ARG A 102 -6.48 -2.30 5.60
CA ARG A 102 -6.52 -3.59 4.95
C ARG A 102 -6.65 -3.37 3.44
N LEU A 103 -5.68 -3.92 2.71
CA LEU A 103 -5.75 -3.96 1.26
C LEU A 103 -6.69 -5.08 0.83
N ALA A 104 -7.48 -4.80 -0.20
CA ALA A 104 -8.36 -5.77 -0.83
C ALA A 104 -7.52 -6.93 -1.38
N ALA A 105 -7.95 -8.14 -1.06
CA ALA A 105 -7.28 -9.34 -1.53
C ALA A 105 -7.57 -9.54 -3.03
N ILE A 106 -6.53 -9.56 -3.86
CA ILE A 106 -6.68 -9.72 -5.31
C ILE A 106 -6.07 -11.05 -5.77
N GLY A 107 -6.86 -11.81 -6.52
CA GLY A 107 -6.47 -13.07 -7.13
C GLY A 107 -7.32 -14.26 -6.68
N PRO A 108 -7.02 -15.47 -7.20
CA PRO A 108 -7.79 -16.68 -6.93
C PRO A 108 -7.65 -17.18 -5.48
N VAL A 109 -6.56 -16.81 -4.80
CA VAL A 109 -6.38 -17.02 -3.36
C VAL A 109 -6.42 -15.65 -2.70
N PRO A 110 -7.58 -15.20 -2.19
CA PRO A 110 -7.68 -13.92 -1.54
C PRO A 110 -6.95 -13.98 -0.19
N VAL A 111 -5.74 -13.43 -0.13
CA VAL A 111 -4.99 -13.24 1.11
C VAL A 111 -5.19 -11.80 1.59
N PRO A 112 -5.86 -11.56 2.73
CA PRO A 112 -6.00 -10.21 3.27
C PRO A 112 -4.64 -9.69 3.72
N LEU A 113 -4.29 -8.46 3.31
CA LEU A 113 -3.03 -7.83 3.62
C LEU A 113 -3.27 -6.63 4.55
N SER A 114 -2.72 -6.70 5.75
CA SER A 114 -2.72 -5.58 6.70
C SER A 114 -1.54 -4.65 6.41
N VAL A 115 -1.79 -3.35 6.37
CA VAL A 115 -0.78 -2.31 6.16
C VAL A 115 -0.82 -1.36 7.35
N ASP A 116 0.35 -1.14 7.96
CA ASP A 116 0.57 -0.14 8.99
C ASP A 116 1.73 0.75 8.56
N VAL A 117 1.44 2.01 8.30
CA VAL A 117 2.40 3.02 7.83
C VAL A 117 2.32 4.24 8.72
N THR A 118 3.47 4.72 9.15
CA THR A 118 3.59 5.97 9.92
C THR A 118 4.54 6.91 9.19
N ALA A 119 4.08 8.12 8.91
CA ALA A 119 4.86 9.20 8.32
C ALA A 119 4.93 10.37 9.29
N ASN A 120 6.08 11.04 9.33
CA ASN A 120 6.35 12.16 10.23
C ASN A 120 6.75 13.36 9.37
N SER A 121 6.24 14.55 9.70
CA SER A 121 6.72 15.83 9.18
C SER A 121 6.98 16.78 10.35
N VAL A 122 8.06 17.55 10.26
CA VAL A 122 8.47 18.51 11.30
C VAL A 122 8.41 19.90 10.70
N ARG A 123 7.68 20.80 11.35
CA ARG A 123 7.70 22.23 11.11
C ARG A 123 8.63 22.88 12.13
N PRO A 124 9.71 23.56 11.70
CA PRO A 124 10.52 24.39 12.59
C PRO A 124 9.70 25.55 13.14
N GLY A 125 9.82 25.86 14.43
CA GLY A 125 9.30 27.09 15.00
C GLY A 125 10.02 28.31 14.42
N GLU A 126 9.29 29.35 14.05
CA GLU A 126 9.91 30.63 13.72
C GLU A 126 10.59 31.19 14.98
N VAL A 127 11.92 31.23 14.96
CA VAL A 127 12.73 31.92 15.96
C VAL A 127 12.53 33.42 15.78
N GLU A 128 11.74 34.04 16.67
CA GLU A 128 11.62 35.51 16.79
C GLU A 128 12.93 36.15 17.27
#